data_AF-A0A971J6T4-F1
#
_entry.id   AF-A0A971J6T4-F1
#
_cell.length_a   1.000
_cell.length_b   1.000
_cell.length_c   1.000
_cell.angle_alpha   90.00
_cell.angle_beta   90.00
_cell.angle_gamma   90.00
#
_symmetry.space_group_name_H-M   'P 1'
#
loop_
_entity.id
_entity.type
_entity.pdbx_description
1 polymer ?
#
loop_
_entity_poly.entity_id
_entity_poly.type
_entity_poly.pdbx_seq_one_letter_code
_entity_poly.pdbx_strand_id
1 'polypeptide(L)' 'CNYYQGELDGIFGPLTEQAVQEFQEAKAIEVDGIVGPETFFMVGMSMA' A
#
# COMPACT_ATOMS: atom_id res chain seq x y z
N CYS A 1 5.86 -0.73 10.06
CA CYS A 1 5.62 -1.54 8.85
C CYS A 1 6.53 -1.05 7.75
N ASN A 2 7.18 -1.95 7.02
CA ASN A 2 8.09 -1.60 5.92
C ASN A 2 7.73 -2.44 4.69
N TYR A 3 6.59 -2.11 4.07
CA TYR A 3 6.02 -2.87 2.95
C TYR A 3 6.80 -2.67 1.65
N TYR A 4 7.48 -1.53 1.49
CA TYR A 4 8.24 -1.20 0.29
C TYR A 4 9.75 -1.29 0.55
N GLN A 5 10.46 -2.04 -0.29
CA GLN A 5 11.90 -2.27 -0.19
C GLN A 5 12.67 -1.80 -1.45
N GLY A 6 12.01 -1.09 -2.36
CA GLY A 6 12.61 -0.56 -3.59
C GLY A 6 13.15 0.86 -3.45
N GLU A 7 13.69 1.40 -4.54
CA GLU A 7 14.08 2.81 -4.62
C GLU A 7 12.84 3.71 -4.64
N LEU A 8 12.93 4.89 -4.03
CA LEU A 8 11.86 5.90 -4.05
C LEU A 8 11.92 6.71 -5.35
N ASP A 9 11.64 6.05 -6.46
CA ASP A 9 11.70 6.59 -7.83
C ASP A 9 10.43 7.33 -8.27
N GLY A 10 9.35 7.24 -7.46
CA GLY A 10 8.04 7.83 -7.78
C GLY A 10 7.24 7.03 -8.82
N ILE A 11 7.68 5.81 -9.16
CA ILE A 11 7.03 4.93 -10.12
C ILE A 11 6.16 3.92 -9.39
N PHE A 12 4.92 3.75 -9.86
CA PHE A 12 4.09 2.64 -9.44
C PHE A 12 4.47 1.38 -10.22
N GLY A 13 5.54 0.71 -9.78
CA GLY A 13 6.03 -0.52 -10.36
C GLY A 13 5.60 -1.78 -9.57
N PRO A 14 6.07 -2.96 -9.97
CA PRO A 14 5.71 -4.23 -9.33
C PRO A 14 6.01 -4.27 -7.82
N LEU A 15 7.08 -3.61 -7.37
CA LEU A 15 7.42 -3.51 -5.95
C LEU A 15 6.43 -2.64 -5.17
N THR A 16 5.91 -1.58 -5.81
CA THR A 16 4.93 -0.67 -5.20
C THR A 16 3.58 -1.37 -5.11
N GLU A 17 3.19 -2.10 -6.16
CA GLU A 17 1.98 -2.92 -6.18
C GLU A 17 2.02 -4.00 -5.07
N GLN A 18 3.14 -4.72 -4.95
CA GLN A 18 3.31 -5.71 -3.87
C GLN A 18 3.19 -5.06 -2.48
N ALA A 19 3.83 -3.91 -2.28
CA ALA A 19 3.75 -3.19 -1.01
C ALA A 19 2.32 -2.75 -0.67
N VAL A 20 1.53 -2.38 -1.69
CA VAL A 20 0.11 -2.05 -1.53
C VAL A 20 -0.69 -3.28 -1.14
N GLN A 21 -0.46 -4.43 -1.77
CA GLN A 21 -1.13 -5.69 -1.42
C GLN A 21 -0.83 -6.11 0.02
N GLU A 22 0.43 -6.09 0.44
CA GLU A 22 0.82 -6.42 1.82
C GLU A 22 0.20 -5.46 2.86
N PHE A 23 0.06 -4.18 2.51
CA PHE A 23 -0.64 -3.21 3.35
C PHE A 23 -2.14 -3.53 3.45
N GLN A 24 -2.79 -3.81 2.32
CA GLN A 24 -4.21 -4.16 2.27
C GLN A 24 -4.50 -5.42 3.10
N GLU A 25 -3.66 -6.46 2.98
CA GLU A 25 -3.72 -7.68 3.80
C GLU A 25 -3.60 -7.35 5.29
N ALA A 26 -2.61 -6.54 5.67
CA ALA A 26 -2.38 -6.16 7.06
C ALA A 26 -3.52 -5.33 7.66
N LYS A 27 -4.29 -4.62 6.82
CA LYS A 27 -5.47 -3.84 7.22
C LYS A 27 -6.78 -4.60 7.07
N ALA A 28 -6.74 -5.84 6.57
CA ALA A 28 -7.91 -6.68 6.32
C ALA A 28 -8.97 -5.99 5.44
N ILE A 29 -8.52 -5.30 4.39
CA ILE A 29 -9.37 -4.69 3.35
C ILE A 29 -9.24 -5.47 2.03
N GLU A 30 -9.93 -5.03 0.97
CA GLU A 30 -9.79 -5.64 -0.35
C GLU A 30 -8.33 -5.57 -0.85
N VAL A 31 -7.79 -6.72 -1.28
CA VAL A 31 -6.40 -6.88 -1.73
C VAL A 31 -6.37 -6.92 -3.25
N ASP A 32 -6.36 -5.74 -3.86
CA ASP A 32 -6.35 -5.56 -5.32
C ASP A 32 -5.05 -4.95 -5.85
N GLY A 33 -4.13 -4.53 -4.96
CA GLY A 33 -2.90 -3.83 -5.33
C GLY A 33 -3.10 -2.40 -5.85
N ILE A 34 -4.32 -1.87 -5.77
CA ILE A 34 -4.69 -0.54 -6.24
C ILE A 34 -4.90 0.37 -5.05
N VAL A 35 -4.37 1.58 -5.12
CA VAL A 35 -4.60 2.60 -4.09
C VAL A 35 -5.95 3.28 -4.32
N GLY A 36 -7.03 2.60 -3.91
CA GLY A 36 -8.40 3.11 -3.94
C GLY A 36 -8.76 3.96 -2.70
N PRO A 37 -10.01 4.49 -2.61
CA PRO A 37 -10.45 5.33 -1.49
C PRO A 37 -10.28 4.68 -0.11
N GLU A 38 -10.52 3.36 -0.01
CA GLU A 38 -10.35 2.61 1.25
C GLU A 38 -8.87 2.52 1.65
N THR A 39 -7.99 2.20 0.70
CA THR A 39 -6.53 2.20 0.93
C THR A 39 -6.03 3.58 1.32
N PHE A 40 -6.45 4.65 0.63
CA PHE A 40 -6.10 6.04 0.98
C PHE A 40 -6.53 6.40 2.41
N PHE A 41 -7.76 6.04 2.79
CA PHE A 41 -8.28 6.29 4.13
C PHE A 41 -7.47 5.55 5.21
N MET A 42 -7.17 4.27 4.98
CA MET A 42 -6.35 3.45 5.89
C MET A 42 -4.93 3.97 6.04
N VAL A 43 -4.30 4.44 4.95
CA VAL A 43 -2.95 5.04 5.01
C VAL A 43 -2.99 6.28 5.90
N GLY A 44 -3.99 7.16 5.71
CA GLY A 44 -4.19 8.34 6.56
C GLY A 44 -4.43 8.00 8.03
N MET A 45 -5.23 6.97 8.31
CA MET A 45 -5.44 6.47 9.68
C MET A 45 -4.20 5.81 10.28
N SER A 46 -3.35 5.20 9.46
CA SER A 46 -2.09 4.59 9.93
C SER A 46 -1.00 5.59 10.31
N MET A 47 -1.17 6.86 9.89
CA MET A 47 -0.27 7.97 10.18
C MET A 47 -0.73 8.84 11.37
N ALA A 48 -1.87 8.50 11.99
CA ALA A 48 -2.38 9.09 13.23
C ALA A 48 -2.03 8.23 14.44
#